data_AF-A0A7L0CN93-F1
#
_entry.id   AF-A0A7L0CN93-F1
#
_cell.length_a   1.000
_cell.length_b   1.000
_cell.length_c   1.000
_cell.angle_alpha   90.00
_cell.angle_beta   90.00
_cell.angle_gamma   90.00
#
_symmetry.space_group_name_H-M   'P 1'
#
loop_
_entity.id
_entity.type
_entity.pdbx_description
1 polymer ?
#
loop_
_entity_poly.entity_id
_entity_poly.type
_entity_poly.pdbx_seq_one_letter_code
_entity_poly.pdbx_strand_id
1 'polypeptide(L)' 'MQLAARLARSLLRSAARPGQAQRGIVSGPPEQPVGPAESVVAFVVMFASCLGPAAWVLAHLEDYKKGE' A
#
# COMPACT_ATOMS: atom_id res chain seq x y z
N MET A 1 29.06 46.29 12.67
CA MET A 1 27.59 46.16 12.55
C MET A 1 27.12 45.49 11.24
N GLN A 2 27.80 45.68 10.10
CA GLN A 2 27.36 45.11 8.80
C GLN A 2 27.41 43.57 8.73
N LEU A 3 28.39 42.93 9.37
CA LEU A 3 28.54 41.46 9.40
C LEU A 3 27.41 40.77 10.17
N ALA A 4 27.06 41.27 11.36
CA ALA A 4 25.94 40.75 12.15
C ALA A 4 24.62 40.83 11.37
N ALA A 5 24.39 41.93 10.64
CA ALA A 5 23.20 42.12 9.82
C ALA A 5 23.16 41.22 8.56
N ARG A 6 24.31 40.74 8.08
CA ARG A 6 24.41 39.77 6.98
C ARG A 6 24.17 38.34 7.46
N LEU A 7 24.69 37.99 8.63
CA LEU A 7 24.45 36.70 9.27
C LEU A 7 22.98 36.55 9.68
N ALA A 8 22.41 37.58 10.31
CA ALA A 8 20.98 37.61 10.63
C ALA A 8 20.12 37.41 9.37
N ARG A 9 20.42 38.13 8.27
CA ARG A 9 19.71 37.96 6.99
C ARG A 9 19.91 36.59 6.35
N SER A 10 21.07 35.95 6.52
CA SER A 10 21.34 34.59 6.03
C SER A 10 20.48 33.55 6.77
N LEU A 11 20.45 33.64 8.10
CA LEU A 11 19.70 32.73 8.95
C LEU A 11 18.18 32.89 8.76
N LEU A 12 17.69 34.13 8.66
CA LEU A 12 16.28 34.39 8.37
C LEU A 12 15.85 33.95 6.96
N ARG A 13 16.76 33.91 5.97
CA ARG A 13 16.43 33.51 4.59
C ARG A 13 16.13 32.02 4.47
N SER A 14 16.69 31.20 5.36
CA SER A 14 16.35 29.77 5.46
C SER A 14 14.96 29.58 6.07
N ALA A 15 14.63 30.34 7.13
CA ALA A 15 13.33 30.29 7.79
C ALA A 15 12.19 30.90 6.96
N ALA A 16 12.49 31.84 6.06
CA ALA A 16 11.52 32.48 5.17
C ALA A 16 11.29 31.71 3.86
N ARG A 17 12.05 30.63 3.59
CA ARG A 17 11.66 29.70 2.52
C ARG A 17 10.48 28.90 3.05
N PRO A 18 9.31 28.90 2.37
CA PRO A 18 8.32 27.87 2.63
C PRO A 18 9.07 26.53 2.53
N GLY A 19 9.05 25.75 3.61
CA GLY A 19 9.65 24.42 3.61
C GLY A 19 9.23 23.69 2.35
N GLN A 20 10.17 22.99 1.71
CA GLN A 20 9.95 22.27 0.46
C GLN A 20 8.56 21.65 0.47
N ALA A 21 7.64 22.17 -0.35
CA ALA A 21 6.27 21.71 -0.39
C ALA A 21 6.31 20.18 -0.44
N GLN A 22 5.59 19.50 0.45
CA GLN A 22 5.56 18.05 0.47
C GLN A 22 5.18 17.59 -0.94
N ARG A 23 6.19 17.17 -1.71
CA ARG A 23 6.02 16.52 -3.01
C ARG A 23 5.62 15.08 -2.71
N GLY A 24 4.48 14.93 -2.05
CA GLY A 24 3.82 13.66 -1.82
C GLY A 24 2.67 13.54 -2.80
N ILE A 25 2.52 12.37 -3.42
CA ILE A 25 1.28 12.06 -4.13
C ILE A 25 0.22 11.86 -3.05
N VAL A 26 -0.78 12.72 -3.02
CA VAL A 26 -1.93 12.60 -2.12
C VAL A 26 -3.11 12.11 -2.97
N SER A 27 -3.73 11.01 -2.55
CA SER A 27 -4.97 10.55 -3.15
C SER A 27 -6.17 11.29 -2.55
N GLY A 28 -7.18 11.55 -3.36
CA GLY A 28 -8.49 11.98 -2.88
C GLY A 28 -9.23 10.84 -2.16
N PRO A 29 -10.43 11.11 -1.61
CA PRO A 29 -11.30 10.09 -1.05
C PRO A 29 -11.65 8.99 -2.09
N PRO A 30 -11.91 7.74 -1.66
CA PRO A 30 -12.31 6.68 -2.58
C PRO A 30 -13.68 6.98 -3.20
N GLU A 31 -13.81 6.82 -4.51
CA GLU A 31 -15.09 6.93 -5.21
C GLU A 31 -16.07 5.85 -4.77
N GLN A 32 -15.56 4.64 -4.53
CA GLN A 32 -16.29 3.51 -3.98
C GLN A 32 -15.51 2.94 -2.78
N PRO A 33 -15.94 3.20 -1.54
CA PRO A 33 -15.25 2.69 -0.36
C PRO A 33 -15.47 1.18 -0.27
N VAL A 34 -14.38 0.43 -0.22
CA VAL A 34 -14.42 -1.01 0.05
C VAL A 34 -14.49 -1.21 1.56
N GLY A 35 -15.61 -1.77 2.03
CA GLY A 35 -15.83 -2.02 3.45
C GLY A 35 -15.12 -3.27 3.97
N PRO A 36 -15.11 -3.49 5.31
CA PRO A 36 -14.54 -4.70 5.90
C PRO A 36 -15.18 -5.98 5.38
N ALA A 37 -16.50 -6.00 5.20
CA ALA A 37 -17.22 -7.17 4.70
C ALA A 37 -16.80 -7.53 3.26
N GLU A 38 -16.74 -6.54 2.36
CA GLU A 38 -16.30 -6.73 0.97
C GLU A 38 -14.84 -7.20 0.91
N SER A 39 -13.98 -6.62 1.76
CA SER A 39 -12.57 -7.02 1.86
C SER A 39 -12.43 -8.49 2.29
N VAL A 40 -13.18 -8.92 3.31
CA VAL A 40 -13.16 -10.31 3.79
C VAL A 40 -13.60 -11.26 2.68
N VAL A 41 -14.69 -10.94 1.98
CA VAL A 41 -15.17 -11.75 0.85
C VAL A 41 -14.09 -11.83 -0.23
N ALA A 42 -13.49 -10.71 -0.62
CA ALA A 42 -12.44 -10.67 -1.64
C ALA A 42 -11.23 -11.54 -1.25
N PHE A 43 -10.77 -11.47 0.01
CA PHE A 43 -9.69 -12.31 0.50
C PHE A 43 -10.06 -13.79 0.46
N VAL A 44 -11.22 -14.17 0.98
CA VAL A 44 -11.68 -15.56 0.98
C VAL A 44 -11.76 -16.10 -0.45
N VAL A 45 -12.33 -15.34 -1.38
CA VAL A 45 -12.44 -15.72 -2.79
C VAL A 45 -11.06 -15.88 -3.43
N MET A 46 -10.14 -14.94 -3.21
CA MET A 46 -8.78 -15.00 -3.73
C MET A 46 -8.08 -16.28 -3.24
N PHE A 47 -8.08 -16.55 -1.93
CA PHE A 47 -7.46 -17.75 -1.38
C PHE A 47 -8.13 -19.03 -1.87
N ALA A 48 -9.46 -19.09 -1.88
CA ALA A 48 -10.21 -20.26 -2.36
C ALA A 48 -9.95 -20.53 -3.84
N SER A 49 -9.81 -19.49 -4.68
CA SER A 49 -9.53 -19.66 -6.12
C SER A 49 -8.14 -20.24 -6.40
N CYS A 50 -7.14 -19.91 -5.57
CA CYS A 50 -5.79 -20.43 -5.72
C CYS A 50 -5.64 -21.81 -5.05
N LEU A 51 -6.14 -21.95 -3.83
CA LEU A 51 -5.94 -23.13 -2.99
C LEU A 51 -6.98 -24.22 -3.25
N GLY A 52 -8.19 -23.88 -3.70
CA GLY A 52 -9.26 -24.84 -3.95
C GLY A 52 -8.88 -25.91 -4.98
N PRO A 53 -8.43 -25.53 -6.19
CA PRO A 53 -7.97 -26.50 -7.18
C PRO A 53 -6.78 -27.32 -6.69
N ALA A 54 -5.82 -26.69 -6.01
CA ALA A 54 -4.68 -27.38 -5.43
C ALA A 54 -5.14 -28.42 -4.38
N ALA A 55 -5.99 -28.02 -3.44
CA ALA A 55 -6.53 -28.90 -2.41
C ALA A 55 -7.29 -30.08 -3.02
N TRP A 56 -8.07 -29.86 -4.08
CA TRP A 56 -8.76 -30.94 -4.79
C TRP A 56 -7.77 -31.93 -5.41
N VAL A 57 -6.75 -31.45 -6.13
CA VAL A 57 -5.72 -32.33 -6.73
C VAL A 57 -5.00 -33.13 -5.65
N LEU A 58 -4.59 -32.49 -4.55
CA LEU A 58 -3.88 -33.14 -3.46
C LEU A 58 -4.76 -34.17 -2.73
N ALA A 59 -6.07 -33.91 -2.61
CA ALA A 59 -7.00 -34.83 -1.97
C ALA A 59 -7.21 -36.13 -2.77
N HIS A 60 -7.08 -36.07 -4.10
CA HIS A 60 -7.33 -37.22 -4.99
C HIS A 60 -6.04 -37.96 -5.41
N LEU A 61 -4.91 -37.70 -4.75
CA LEU A 61 -3.65 -38.36 -5.10
C LEU A 61 -3.71 -39.89 -4.98
N GLU A 62 -4.48 -40.43 -4.04
CA GLU A 62 -4.66 -41.88 -3.90
C GLU A 62 -5.49 -42.48 -5.03
N ASP A 63 -6.48 -41.74 -5.53
CA ASP A 63 -7.32 -42.16 -6.64
C ASP A 63 -6.52 -42.17 -7.94
N TYR A 64 -5.65 -41.18 -8.15
CA TYR A 64 -4.74 -41.16 -9.31
C TYR A 64 -3.70 -42.29 -9.29
N LYS A 65 -3.32 -42.78 -8.11
CA LYS A 65 -2.39 -43.91 -7.98
C LYS A 65 -3.04 -45.23 -8.34
N LYS A 66 -4.34 -45.37 -8.09
CA LYS A 66 -5.16 -46.49 -8.54
C LYS A 66 -5.55 -46.20 -9.99
N GLY A 67 -4.54 -46.11 -10.85
CA GLY A 67 -4.76 -46.37 -12.26
C GLY A 67 -5.42 -47.74 -12.37
N GLU A 68 -6.43 -47.83 -13.24
CA GLU A 68 -7.08 -49.07 -13.67
C GLU A 68 -6.13 -50.28 -13.67
#